data_AF-A0A1C5N0N8-F1
#
_entry.id   AF-A0A1C5N0N8-F1
#
_cell.length_a   1.000
_cell.length_b   1.000
_cell.length_c   1.000
_cell.angle_alpha   90.00
_cell.angle_beta   90.00
_cell.angle_gamma   90.00
#
_symmetry.space_group_name_H-M   'P 1'
#
loop_
_entity.id
_entity.type
_entity.pdbx_description
1 polymer ?
#
loop_
_entity_poly.entity_id
_entity_poly.type
_entity_poly.pdbx_seq_one_letter_code
_entity_poly.pdbx_strand_id
1 'polypeptide(L)'
;MKVTDLIIDPKSLGEKLWLVSVEPAYLYRNNVRTNEIVGYRYIVAMPEKGLEKMSVKIEGAKKMETPEIYAEVKFTGLELFIYWNNGQPMVGARAKDIQPVNEKN
;
A
#
# COMPACT_ATOMS: atom_id res chain seq x y z
N MET A 1 3.11 14.43 23.13
CA MET A 1 2.60 13.44 22.15
C MET A 1 2.62 14.09 20.77
N LYS A 2 3.35 13.52 19.80
CA LYS A 2 3.32 13.94 18.40
C LYS A 2 2.30 13.10 17.64
N VAL A 3 1.70 13.63 16.58
CA VAL A 3 0.77 12.87 15.74
C VAL A 3 1.42 11.62 15.14
N THR A 4 2.72 11.67 14.87
CA THR A 4 3.52 10.54 14.36
C THR A 4 3.75 9.43 15.39
N ASP A 5 3.45 9.67 16.66
CA ASP A 5 3.53 8.64 17.70
C ASP A 5 2.26 7.76 17.73
N LEU A 6 1.22 8.13 16.98
CA LEU A 6 -0.02 7.36 16.88
C LEU A 6 0.16 6.12 16.01
N ILE A 7 -0.33 4.99 16.51
CA ILE A 7 -0.41 3.73 15.77
C ILE A 7 -1.82 3.61 15.20
N ILE A 8 -1.92 3.45 13.88
CA ILE A 8 -3.19 3.20 13.20
C ILE A 8 -3.34 1.70 13.01
N ASP A 9 -4.38 1.12 13.58
CA ASP A 9 -4.69 -0.31 13.39
C ASP A 9 -5.03 -0.57 11.91
N PRO A 10 -4.31 -1.45 11.20
CA PRO A 10 -4.63 -1.80 9.81
C PRO A 10 -6.07 -2.27 9.59
N LYS A 11 -6.75 -2.79 10.62
CA LYS A 11 -8.18 -3.13 10.54
C LYS A 11 -9.07 -1.91 10.25
N SER A 12 -8.57 -0.70 10.45
CA SER A 12 -9.27 0.53 10.06
C SER A 12 -9.53 0.61 8.55
N LEU A 13 -8.82 -0.14 7.72
CA LEU A 13 -9.04 -0.20 6.26
C LEU A 13 -10.24 -1.07 5.86
N GLY A 14 -10.79 -1.85 6.79
CA GLY A 14 -11.86 -2.83 6.55
C GLY A 14 -11.33 -4.27 6.41
N GLU A 15 -12.24 -5.24 6.36
CA GLU A 15 -11.90 -6.67 6.32
C GLU A 15 -11.41 -7.13 4.94
N LYS A 16 -11.80 -6.41 3.88
CA LYS A 16 -11.47 -6.72 2.49
C LYS A 16 -10.64 -5.63 1.85
N LEU A 17 -9.60 -6.04 1.13
CA LEU A 17 -8.78 -5.17 0.29
C LEU A 17 -8.78 -5.71 -1.13
N TRP A 18 -9.15 -4.88 -2.09
CA TRP A 18 -9.21 -5.24 -3.50
C TRP A 18 -8.08 -4.55 -4.25
N LEU A 19 -7.06 -5.30 -4.65
CA LEU A 19 -6.01 -4.81 -5.54
C LEU A 19 -6.63 -4.39 -6.87
N VAL A 20 -6.31 -3.18 -7.33
CA VAL A 20 -6.82 -2.62 -8.60
C VAL A 20 -5.71 -2.09 -9.51
N SER A 21 -4.50 -1.83 -8.98
CA SER A 21 -3.35 -1.40 -9.78
C SER A 21 -2.03 -1.70 -9.07
N VAL A 22 -0.99 -1.98 -9.85
CA VAL A 22 0.40 -2.14 -9.37
C VAL A 22 1.30 -1.16 -10.12
N GLU A 23 1.99 -0.31 -9.39
CA GLU A 23 2.86 0.73 -9.94
C GLU A 23 4.30 0.62 -9.39
N PRO A 24 5.35 0.88 -10.20
CA PRO A 24 6.71 0.90 -9.69
C PRO A 24 6.94 2.03 -8.67
N ALA A 25 7.64 1.71 -7.58
CA ALA A 25 8.15 2.67 -6.63
C ALA A 25 9.60 3.01 -6.96
N TYR A 26 9.80 4.20 -7.56
CA TYR A 26 11.13 4.69 -7.91
C TYR A 26 11.86 5.30 -6.72
N LEU A 27 13.18 5.14 -6.70
CA LEU A 27 14.06 5.87 -5.78
C LEU A 27 14.09 7.36 -6.16
N TYR A 28 14.01 8.22 -5.15
CA TYR A 28 14.27 9.65 -5.30
C TYR A 28 15.64 9.97 -4.71
N ARG A 29 16.46 10.71 -5.45
CA ARG A 29 17.72 11.28 -4.97
C ARG A 29 17.66 12.78 -5.17
N ASN A 30 17.92 13.56 -4.13
CA ASN A 30 17.83 15.03 -4.16
C ASN A 30 16.50 15.55 -4.75
N ASN A 31 15.38 14.96 -4.31
CA ASN A 31 14.02 15.24 -4.79
C ASN A 31 13.76 14.99 -6.29
N VAL A 32 14.69 14.35 -7.00
CA VAL A 32 14.52 13.95 -8.41
C VAL A 32 14.26 12.45 -8.47
N ARG A 33 13.21 12.06 -9.21
CA ARG A 33 12.90 10.65 -9.48
C ARG A 33 14.01 10.03 -10.34
N THR A 34 14.59 8.93 -9.88
CA THR A 34 15.53 8.13 -10.67
C THR A 34 14.80 7.06 -11.48
N ASN A 35 15.52 6.34 -12.33
CA ASN A 35 14.99 5.15 -13.04
C ASN A 35 15.16 3.85 -12.22
N GLU A 36 15.70 3.93 -11.00
CA GLU A 36 15.89 2.79 -10.11
C GLU A 36 14.58 2.44 -9.41
N ILE A 37 14.07 1.23 -9.66
CA ILE A 37 12.90 0.68 -8.96
C ILE A 37 13.36 0.05 -7.64
N VAL A 38 12.83 0.54 -6.53
CA VAL A 38 13.15 0.02 -5.17
C VAL A 38 12.01 -0.80 -4.57
N GLY A 39 10.90 -0.92 -5.29
CA GLY A 39 9.72 -1.65 -4.86
C GLY A 39 8.53 -1.40 -5.76
N TYR A 40 7.36 -1.85 -5.31
CA TYR A 40 6.10 -1.67 -6.00
C TYR A 40 5.03 -1.17 -5.04
N ARG A 41 4.13 -0.34 -5.57
CA ARG A 41 2.94 0.19 -4.91
C ARG A 41 1.74 -0.63 -5.36
N TYR A 42 1.12 -1.29 -4.40
CA TYR A 42 -0.13 -2.05 -4.57
C TYR A 42 -1.28 -1.15 -4.19
N ILE A 43 -2.04 -0.68 -5.17
CA ILE A 43 -3.17 0.21 -4.96
C ILE A 43 -4.39 -0.66 -4.71
N VAL A 44 -4.93 -0.59 -3.50
CA VAL A 44 -6.12 -1.33 -3.07
C VAL A 44 -7.30 -0.40 -2.90
N ALA A 45 -8.47 -0.81 -3.36
CA ALA A 45 -9.74 -0.24 -2.98
C ALA A 45 -10.25 -0.91 -1.70
N MET A 46 -10.88 -0.12 -0.83
CA MET A 46 -11.46 -0.56 0.44
C MET A 46 -12.99 -0.56 0.32
N PRO A 47 -13.65 -1.72 0.09
CA PRO A 47 -15.09 -1.78 -0.15
C PRO A 47 -15.92 -1.20 1.00
N GLU A 48 -15.50 -1.44 2.23
CA GLU A 48 -16.15 -0.96 3.45
C GLU A 48 -15.93 0.54 3.70
N LYS A 49 -15.06 1.18 2.91
CA LYS A 49 -14.79 2.62 2.92
C LYS A 49 -15.21 3.28 1.61
N GLY A 50 -16.31 2.81 1.01
CA GLY A 50 -16.85 3.41 -0.21
C GLY A 50 -15.91 3.33 -1.42
N LEU A 51 -15.06 2.29 -1.48
CA LEU A 51 -14.04 2.10 -2.52
C LEU A 51 -12.95 3.18 -2.53
N GLU A 52 -12.74 3.88 -1.41
CA GLU A 52 -11.54 4.69 -1.21
C GLU A 52 -10.28 3.85 -1.46
N LYS A 53 -9.26 4.49 -2.05
CA LYS A 53 -8.03 3.82 -2.47
C LYS A 53 -6.86 4.18 -1.58
N MET A 54 -6.02 3.19 -1.32
CA MET A 54 -4.76 3.37 -0.61
C MET A 54 -3.64 2.66 -1.36
N SER A 55 -2.46 3.26 -1.35
CA SER A 55 -1.24 2.64 -1.89
C SER A 55 -0.45 1.98 -0.77
N VAL A 56 -0.16 0.69 -0.92
CA VAL A 56 0.70 -0.08 -0.02
C VAL A 56 2.04 -0.34 -0.71
N LYS A 57 3.13 0.18 -0.16
CA LYS A 57 4.48 -0.05 -0.70
C LYS A 57 5.03 -1.39 -0.19
N ILE A 58 5.55 -2.22 -1.09
CA ILE A 58 6.39 -3.37 -0.77
C ILE A 58 7.73 -3.17 -1.47
N GLU A 59 8.82 -3.34 -0.73
CA GLU A 59 10.18 -3.18 -1.26
C GLU A 59 10.66 -4.43 -1.99
N GLY A 60 11.53 -4.24 -2.98
CA GLY A 60 12.10 -5.34 -3.77
C GLY A 60 11.26 -5.73 -4.98
N ALA A 61 11.33 -7.02 -5.34
CA ALA A 61 10.73 -7.55 -6.57
C ALA A 61 9.19 -7.51 -6.54
N LYS A 62 8.59 -7.33 -7.73
CA LYS A 62 7.14 -7.34 -7.91
C LYS A 62 6.55 -8.70 -7.51
N LYS A 63 5.51 -8.67 -6.67
CA LYS A 63 4.83 -9.84 -6.10
C LYS A 63 3.54 -10.25 -6.81
N MET A 64 2.83 -9.29 -7.41
CA MET A 64 1.58 -9.50 -8.16
C MET A 64 1.50 -8.53 -9.33
N GLU A 65 0.73 -8.88 -10.35
CA GLU A 65 0.41 -8.01 -11.50
C GLU A 65 -0.85 -7.18 -11.25
N THR A 66 -1.06 -6.15 -12.06
CA THR A 66 -2.34 -5.44 -12.10
C THR A 66 -3.43 -6.40 -12.58
N PRO A 67 -4.51 -6.62 -11.79
CA PRO A 67 -5.63 -7.45 -12.23
C PRO A 67 -6.47 -6.75 -13.30
N GLU A 68 -7.22 -7.53 -14.09
CA GLU A 68 -8.10 -6.99 -15.15
C GLU A 68 -9.22 -6.09 -14.58
N ILE A 69 -9.80 -6.48 -13.44
CA ILE A 69 -10.84 -5.72 -12.75
C ILE A 69 -10.42 -5.44 -11.31
N TYR A 70 -10.32 -6.48 -10.49
CA TYR A 70 -9.72 -6.44 -9.15
C TYR A 70 -9.33 -7.85 -8.69
N ALA A 71 -8.49 -7.93 -7.66
CA ALA A 71 -8.21 -9.17 -6.93
C ALA A 71 -8.33 -8.91 -5.43
N GLU A 72 -9.06 -9.75 -4.69
CA GLU A 72 -9.05 -9.67 -3.23
C GLU A 72 -7.72 -10.20 -2.69
N VAL A 73 -7.06 -9.39 -1.86
CA VAL A 73 -5.69 -9.63 -1.39
C VAL A 73 -5.56 -9.50 0.13
N LYS A 74 -4.56 -10.17 0.67
CA LYS A 74 -4.07 -9.99 2.04
C LYS A 74 -2.61 -9.58 2.01
N PHE A 75 -2.25 -8.69 2.93
CA PHE A 75 -0.88 -8.27 3.12
C PHE A 75 -0.28 -8.93 4.36
N THR A 76 0.97 -9.36 4.26
CA THR A 76 1.76 -9.83 5.40
C THR A 76 2.55 -8.65 5.97
N GLY A 77 2.40 -8.39 7.28
CA GLY A 77 3.11 -7.30 7.95
C GLY A 77 2.66 -5.91 7.47
N LEU A 78 1.38 -5.72 7.20
CA LEU A 78 0.79 -4.43 6.86
C LEU A 78 0.94 -3.46 8.04
N GLU A 79 1.53 -2.31 7.76
CA GLU A 79 1.74 -1.23 8.70
C GLU A 79 1.24 0.08 8.10
N LEU A 80 0.41 0.79 8.88
CA LEU A 80 -0.03 2.14 8.59
C LEU A 80 0.81 3.12 9.42
N PHE A 81 1.27 4.19 8.79
CA PHE A 81 2.12 5.19 9.43
C PHE A 81 1.73 6.61 9.00
N ILE A 82 1.99 7.58 9.88
CA ILE A 82 1.74 8.99 9.58
C ILE A 82 3.04 9.64 9.11
N TYR A 83 2.98 10.33 7.97
CA TYR A 83 4.07 11.14 7.46
C TYR A 83 3.59 12.55 7.16
N TRP A 84 4.51 13.51 7.12
CA TRP A 84 4.17 14.89 6.80
C TRP A 84 4.36 15.16 5.31
N ASN A 85 3.37 15.79 4.69
CA ASN A 85 3.45 16.29 3.32
C ASN A 85 2.91 17.72 3.29
N ASN A 86 3.74 18.68 2.88
CA ASN A 86 3.38 20.12 2.82
C ASN A 86 2.68 20.64 4.10
N GLY A 87 3.17 20.24 5.27
CA GLY A 87 2.63 20.66 6.57
C GLY A 87 1.32 19.98 6.99
N GLN A 88 0.81 19.02 6.21
CA GLN A 88 -0.35 18.21 6.57
C GLN A 88 0.06 16.76 6.89
N PRO A 89 -0.50 16.15 7.94
CA PRO A 89 -0.28 14.74 8.21
C PRO A 89 -1.05 13.90 7.17
N MET A 90 -0.36 12.92 6.62
CA MET A 90 -0.87 11.97 5.65
C MET A 90 -0.69 10.55 6.18
N VAL A 91 -1.57 9.63 5.79
CA VAL A 91 -1.43 8.22 6.11
C VAL A 91 -0.74 7.50 4.94
N GLY A 92 0.34 6.81 5.24
CA GLY A 92 1.03 5.90 4.33
C GLY A 92 0.86 4.45 4.77
N ALA A 93 1.07 3.51 3.84
CA ALA A 93 1.01 2.09 4.11
C ALA A 93 2.21 1.35 3.51
N ARG A 94 2.73 0.37 4.25
CA ARG A 94 3.77 -0.56 3.78
C ARG A 94 3.48 -1.99 4.22
N ALA A 95 3.99 -2.96 3.48
CA ALA A 95 3.87 -4.37 3.82
C ALA A 95 5.14 -5.14 3.43
N LYS A 96 5.26 -6.37 3.92
CA LYS A 96 6.37 -7.28 3.58
C LYS A 96 6.04 -8.19 2.40
N ASP A 97 4.77 -8.55 2.24
CA ASP A 97 4.30 -9.41 1.15
C ASP A 97 2.82 -9.18 0.86
N ILE A 98 2.35 -9.70 -0.28
CA ILE A 98 0.97 -9.65 -0.74
C ILE A 98 0.60 -10.98 -1.39
N GLN A 99 -0.59 -11.49 -1.11
CA GLN A 99 -1.11 -12.72 -1.69
C GLN A 99 -2.62 -12.59 -1.96
N PRO A 100 -3.16 -13.28 -2.99
CA PRO A 100 -4.59 -13.36 -3.19
C PRO A 100 -5.27 -14.09 -2.02
N VAL A 101 -6.51 -13.71 -1.70
CA VAL A 101 -7.33 -14.42 -0.69
C VAL A 101 -7.82 -15.77 -1.22
N ASN A 102 -7.92 -15.90 -2.54
CA ASN A 102 -8.46 -17.08 -3.23
C ASN A 102 -7.40 -17.75 -4.12
N GLU A 103 -6.28 -18.19 -3.57
CA GLU A 103 -5.56 -19.32 -4.18
C GLU A 103 -6.06 -20.60 -3.52
N LYS A 104 -6.93 -21.31 -4.24
CA LYS A 104 -7.23 -22.71 -3.94
C LYS A 104 -5.92 -23.49 -4.09
N ASN A 105 -5.46 -24.11 -3.01
CA ASN A 105 -4.62 -25.31 -3.12
C ASN A 105 -5.36 -26.39 -3.91
#